data_AF-A0A1F2SB08-F1
#
_entry.id   AF-A0A1F2SB08-F1
#
_cell.length_a   1.000
_cell.length_b   1.000
_cell.length_c   1.000
_cell.angle_alpha   90.00
_cell.angle_beta   90.00
_cell.angle_gamma   90.00
#
_symmetry.space_group_name_H-M   'P 1'
#
loop_
_entity.id
_entity.type
_entity.pdbx_description
1 polymer ?
#
loop_
_entity_poly.entity_id
_entity_poly.type
_entity_poly.pdbx_seq_one_letter_code
_entity_poly.pdbx_strand_id
1 'polypeptide(L)'
;MTSDARTTDLRQVVAAVSAALTRPAVEDLPGIFERHVQQLLSMRAVRLREIPARYQARLVTPTRTSESIVVGVPTADPGVQAVLEASFERDRTLDERDVELLTSAAQLGGLVLEAARRWAPARAVLPPGASPLVGSSRSMATLRDQVVRVAQTDFTVLVEGPIER
;
A
#
# COMPACT_ATOMS: atom_id res chain seq x y z
N MET A 1 1.38 28.21 -18.93
CA MET A 1 2.65 27.88 -18.23
C MET A 1 2.51 26.76 -17.17
N THR A 2 1.32 26.19 -16.96
CA THR A 2 1.04 25.16 -15.93
C THR A 2 1.24 23.71 -16.39
N SER A 3 1.22 23.45 -17.70
CA SER A 3 1.34 22.09 -18.26
C SER A 3 2.73 21.45 -18.03
N ASP A 4 3.78 22.26 -18.11
CA ASP A 4 5.17 21.79 -18.01
C ASP A 4 5.57 21.49 -16.56
N ALA A 5 5.06 22.30 -15.62
CA ALA A 5 5.18 22.07 -14.19
C ALA A 5 4.54 20.72 -13.79
N ARG A 6 3.27 20.48 -14.16
CA ARG A 6 2.57 19.22 -13.81
C ARG A 6 3.17 17.97 -14.46
N THR A 7 3.77 18.10 -15.65
CA THR A 7 4.50 16.99 -16.31
C THR A 7 5.83 16.69 -15.60
N THR A 8 6.47 17.73 -15.06
CA THR A 8 7.64 17.60 -14.19
C THR A 8 7.25 16.94 -12.86
N ASP A 9 6.07 17.28 -12.34
CA ASP A 9 5.57 16.76 -11.08
C ASP A 9 5.11 15.28 -11.18
N LEU A 10 4.51 14.83 -12.30
CA LEU A 10 4.26 13.40 -12.50
C LEU A 10 5.56 12.60 -12.61
N ARG A 11 6.60 13.18 -13.26
CA ARG A 11 7.94 12.59 -13.27
C ARG A 11 8.50 12.46 -11.85
N GLN A 12 8.23 13.40 -10.95
CA GLN A 12 8.62 13.28 -9.54
C GLN A 12 7.88 12.13 -8.83
N VAL A 13 6.59 11.94 -9.08
CA VAL A 13 5.85 10.77 -8.53
C VAL A 13 6.52 9.47 -8.98
N VAL A 14 6.77 9.32 -10.28
CA VAL A 14 7.39 8.11 -10.85
C VAL A 14 8.82 7.93 -10.32
N ALA A 15 9.61 9.00 -10.24
CA ALA A 15 10.97 8.95 -9.72
C ALA A 15 11.00 8.56 -8.24
N ALA A 16 10.09 9.11 -7.43
CA ALA A 16 9.99 8.80 -6.01
C ALA A 16 9.57 7.36 -5.75
N VAL A 17 8.56 6.88 -6.47
CA VAL A 17 8.17 5.46 -6.43
C VAL A 17 9.35 4.59 -6.88
N SER A 18 9.99 4.90 -8.02
CA SER A 18 11.13 4.12 -8.51
C SER A 18 12.31 4.09 -7.53
N ALA A 19 12.61 5.20 -6.87
CA ALA A 19 13.66 5.26 -5.86
C ALA A 19 13.30 4.47 -4.59
N ALA A 20 12.04 4.47 -4.18
CA ALA A 20 11.56 3.60 -3.11
C ALA A 20 11.61 2.12 -3.53
N LEU A 21 11.35 1.83 -4.81
CA LEU A 21 11.39 0.47 -5.35
C LEU A 21 12.80 -0.16 -5.32
N THR A 22 13.87 0.65 -5.37
CA THR A 22 15.26 0.14 -5.35
C THR A 22 15.80 -0.05 -3.94
N ARG A 23 15.06 0.34 -2.90
CA ARG A 23 15.47 0.23 -1.50
C ARG A 23 14.93 -1.05 -0.85
N PRO A 24 15.67 -1.65 0.09
CA PRO A 24 15.21 -2.86 0.77
C PRO A 24 13.96 -2.58 1.63
N ALA A 25 12.83 -3.21 1.25
CA ALA A 25 11.58 -3.62 1.93
C ALA A 25 11.02 -2.90 3.20
N VAL A 26 11.59 -1.79 3.65
CA VAL A 26 11.19 -1.11 4.91
C VAL A 26 10.33 0.12 4.66
N GLU A 27 10.37 0.68 3.45
CA GLU A 27 9.62 1.91 3.14
C GLU A 27 8.16 1.62 2.79
N ASP A 28 7.24 2.38 3.39
CA ASP A 28 5.81 2.38 3.10
C ASP A 28 5.56 2.97 1.71
N LEU A 29 5.65 2.11 0.70
CA LEU A 29 5.50 2.47 -0.71
C LEU A 29 4.14 3.12 -1.02
N PRO A 30 2.98 2.61 -0.51
CA PRO A 30 1.71 3.31 -0.60
C PRO A 30 1.76 4.71 0.00
N GLY A 31 2.32 4.88 1.20
CA GLY A 31 2.44 6.19 1.85
C GLY A 31 3.32 7.20 1.08
N ILE A 32 4.39 6.74 0.43
CA ILE A 32 5.22 7.58 -0.45
C ILE A 32 4.43 8.03 -1.67
N PHE A 33 3.74 7.10 -2.32
CA PHE A 33 2.90 7.38 -3.48
C PHE A 33 1.78 8.39 -3.14
N GLU A 34 1.02 8.14 -2.06
CA GLU A 34 -0.05 9.03 -1.58
C GLU A 34 0.44 10.47 -1.42
N ARG A 35 1.58 10.65 -0.76
CA ARG A 35 2.17 11.97 -0.50
C ARG A 35 2.51 12.73 -1.78
N HIS A 36 3.12 12.05 -2.76
CA HIS A 36 3.52 12.70 -4.00
C HIS A 36 2.32 13.04 -4.88
N VAL A 37 1.29 12.19 -4.94
CA VAL A 37 0.04 12.50 -5.64
C VAL A 37 -0.70 13.67 -4.96
N GLN A 38 -0.70 13.69 -3.63
CA GLN A 38 -1.28 14.80 -2.86
C GLN A 38 -0.62 16.14 -3.22
N GLN A 39 0.71 16.16 -3.30
CA GLN A 39 1.49 17.35 -3.65
C GLN A 39 1.29 17.76 -5.11
N LEU A 40 1.35 16.81 -6.06
CA LEU A 40 1.17 17.05 -7.50
C LEU A 40 -0.15 17.78 -7.80
N LEU A 41 -1.22 17.39 -7.10
CA LEU A 41 -2.57 17.87 -7.37
C LEU A 41 -3.08 18.84 -6.32
N SER A 42 -2.26 19.30 -5.37
CA SER A 42 -2.66 20.17 -4.25
C SER A 42 -3.96 19.68 -3.57
N MET A 43 -4.01 18.39 -3.23
CA MET A 43 -5.15 17.76 -2.57
C MET A 43 -5.04 17.91 -1.06
N ARG A 44 -6.19 17.96 -0.37
CA ARG A 44 -6.25 17.95 1.09
C ARG A 44 -5.77 16.61 1.66
N ALA A 45 -6.20 15.51 1.04
CA ALA A 45 -5.71 14.18 1.35
C ALA A 45 -5.84 13.26 0.14
N VAL A 46 -4.93 12.30 0.01
CA VAL A 46 -4.99 11.20 -0.97
C VAL A 46 -4.79 9.88 -0.23
N ARG A 47 -5.61 8.89 -0.53
CA ARG A 47 -5.58 7.55 0.09
C ARG A 47 -5.70 6.47 -0.95
N LEU A 48 -4.76 5.52 -0.93
CA LEU A 48 -4.77 4.31 -1.74
C LEU A 48 -5.24 3.15 -0.85
N ARG A 49 -6.40 2.59 -1.17
CA ARG A 49 -7.10 1.64 -0.29
C ARG A 49 -7.48 0.38 -1.00
N GLU A 50 -7.28 -0.75 -0.32
CA GLU A 50 -7.85 -2.04 -0.69
C GLU A 50 -9.12 -2.29 0.14
N ILE A 51 -10.17 -2.71 -0.55
CA ILE A 51 -11.48 -3.01 0.00
C ILE A 51 -11.70 -4.53 -0.22
N PRO A 52 -11.65 -5.33 0.86
CA PRO A 52 -11.90 -6.76 0.79
C PRO A 52 -13.28 -7.11 0.24
N ALA A 53 -13.41 -8.27 -0.43
CA ALA A 53 -14.66 -8.83 -0.99
C ALA A 53 -15.91 -8.63 -0.13
N ARG A 54 -15.80 -8.87 1.19
CA ARG A 54 -16.91 -8.73 2.15
C ARG A 54 -17.52 -7.32 2.23
N TYR A 55 -16.85 -6.31 1.69
CA TYR A 55 -17.31 -4.91 1.65
C TYR A 55 -17.50 -4.36 0.22
N GLN A 56 -17.30 -5.18 -0.82
CA GLN A 56 -17.30 -4.74 -2.23
C GLN A 56 -18.66 -4.28 -2.76
N ALA A 57 -19.77 -4.62 -2.12
CA ALA A 57 -21.11 -4.50 -2.70
C ALA A 57 -21.58 -3.08 -3.06
N ARG A 58 -20.77 -2.02 -2.94
CA ARG A 58 -21.27 -0.63 -2.98
C ARG A 58 -20.38 0.44 -3.63
N LEU A 59 -19.15 0.16 -4.05
CA LEU A 59 -18.31 1.20 -4.67
C LEU A 59 -18.33 1.12 -6.19
N VAL A 60 -19.24 1.91 -6.79
CA VAL A 60 -19.16 2.26 -8.22
C VAL A 60 -18.06 3.31 -8.38
N THR A 61 -17.11 3.09 -9.27
CA THR A 61 -16.06 4.06 -9.57
C THR A 61 -16.12 4.49 -11.03
N PRO A 62 -15.90 5.77 -11.35
CA PRO A 62 -15.62 6.86 -10.42
C PRO A 62 -16.86 7.32 -9.64
N THR A 63 -16.69 7.68 -8.36
CA THR A 63 -17.71 8.38 -7.54
C THR A 63 -17.17 9.76 -7.19
N ARG A 64 -17.99 10.81 -7.37
CA ARG A 64 -17.61 12.19 -7.06
C ARG A 64 -18.62 12.81 -6.10
N THR A 65 -18.10 13.49 -5.08
CA THR A 65 -18.86 14.34 -4.16
C THR A 65 -18.40 15.80 -4.31
N SER A 66 -18.98 16.70 -3.52
CA SER A 66 -18.56 18.11 -3.48
C SER A 66 -17.13 18.34 -2.97
N GLU A 67 -16.55 17.38 -2.23
CA GLU A 67 -15.23 17.52 -1.60
C GLU A 67 -14.28 16.33 -1.87
N SER A 68 -14.74 15.33 -2.61
CA SER A 68 -13.95 14.13 -2.86
C SER A 68 -14.24 13.49 -4.21
N ILE A 69 -13.26 12.73 -4.67
CA ILE A 69 -13.37 11.84 -5.82
C ILE A 69 -12.73 10.50 -5.47
N VAL A 70 -13.40 9.43 -5.86
CA VAL A 70 -12.93 8.06 -5.71
C VAL A 70 -12.80 7.46 -7.10
N VAL A 71 -11.59 7.03 -7.44
CA VAL A 71 -11.26 6.41 -8.73
C VAL A 71 -10.86 4.96 -8.51
N GLY A 72 -11.29 4.07 -9.40
CA GLY A 72 -10.93 2.66 -9.34
C GLY A 72 -9.43 2.46 -9.63
N VAL A 73 -8.80 1.56 -8.88
CA VAL A 73 -7.40 1.17 -9.06
C VAL A 73 -7.38 -0.26 -9.59
N PRO A 74 -6.64 -0.55 -10.67
CA PRO A 74 -6.51 -1.91 -11.19
C PRO A 74 -5.79 -2.79 -10.16
N THR A 75 -6.24 -4.03 -10.04
CA THR A 75 -5.72 -5.04 -9.11
C THR A 75 -5.66 -6.39 -9.82
N ALA A 76 -4.67 -7.22 -9.49
CA ALA A 76 -4.56 -8.57 -10.04
C ALA A 76 -5.56 -9.56 -9.41
N ASP A 77 -6.01 -9.30 -8.18
CA ASP A 77 -6.96 -10.17 -7.46
C ASP A 77 -8.41 -9.71 -7.70
N PRO A 78 -9.27 -10.52 -8.37
CA PRO A 78 -10.68 -10.18 -8.59
C PRO A 78 -11.51 -10.13 -7.30
N GLY A 79 -11.05 -10.75 -6.20
CA GLY A 79 -11.68 -10.70 -4.88
C GLY A 79 -11.35 -9.45 -4.07
N VAL A 80 -10.51 -8.55 -4.60
CA VAL A 80 -10.14 -7.29 -3.97
C VAL A 80 -10.58 -6.16 -4.87
N GLN A 81 -11.20 -5.13 -4.30
CA GLN A 81 -11.40 -3.87 -5.01
C GLN A 81 -10.40 -2.86 -4.47
N ALA A 82 -9.65 -2.19 -5.34
CA ALA A 82 -8.75 -1.12 -4.93
C ALA A 82 -9.28 0.24 -5.42
N VAL A 83 -9.08 1.29 -4.62
CA VAL A 83 -9.51 2.65 -4.95
C VAL A 83 -8.46 3.68 -4.57
N LEU A 84 -8.41 4.76 -5.34
CA LEU A 84 -7.70 5.99 -5.04
C LEU A 84 -8.74 7.05 -4.65
N GLU A 85 -8.74 7.42 -3.38
CA GLU A 85 -9.61 8.45 -2.82
C GLU A 85 -8.82 9.75 -2.68
N ALA A 86 -9.30 10.82 -3.28
CA ALA A 86 -8.74 12.15 -3.13
C ALA A 86 -9.79 13.10 -2.57
N SER A 87 -9.44 13.86 -1.54
CA SER A 87 -10.25 14.94 -0.99
C SER A 87 -9.59 16.28 -1.24
N PHE A 88 -10.41 17.30 -1.45
CA PHE A 88 -10.00 18.67 -1.75
C PHE A 88 -10.84 19.66 -0.96
N GLU A 89 -10.41 20.93 -0.94
CA GLU A 89 -11.15 22.00 -0.27
C GLU A 89 -12.51 22.23 -0.93
N ARG A 90 -13.52 22.62 -0.13
CA ARG A 90 -14.90 22.84 -0.61
C ARG A 90 -15.00 23.79 -1.79
N ASP A 91 -14.14 24.81 -1.82
CA ASP A 91 -14.15 25.85 -2.84
C ASP A 91 -13.30 25.50 -4.06
N ARG A 92 -12.63 24.35 -4.06
CA ARG A 92 -11.83 23.88 -5.18
C ARG A 92 -12.68 23.04 -6.13
N THR A 93 -12.70 23.45 -7.39
CA THR A 93 -13.25 22.65 -8.48
C THR A 93 -12.16 21.80 -9.13
N LEU A 94 -12.44 20.51 -9.32
CA LEU A 94 -11.59 19.62 -10.12
C LEU A 94 -11.98 19.71 -11.61
N ASP A 95 -11.05 20.17 -12.43
CA ASP A 95 -11.22 20.16 -13.88
C ASP A 95 -11.03 18.76 -14.47
N GLU A 96 -11.30 18.60 -15.78
CA GLU A 96 -11.19 17.32 -16.47
C GLU A 96 -9.76 16.77 -16.45
N ARG A 97 -8.77 17.65 -16.56
CA ARG A 97 -7.36 17.28 -16.55
C ARG A 97 -6.90 16.77 -15.17
N ASP A 98 -7.40 17.36 -14.09
CA ASP A 98 -7.17 16.87 -12.73
C ASP A 98 -7.74 15.45 -12.56
N VAL A 99 -8.90 15.18 -13.17
CA VAL A 99 -9.50 13.84 -13.19
C VAL A 99 -8.68 12.85 -14.01
N GLU A 100 -8.19 13.25 -15.17
CA GLU A 100 -7.29 12.42 -16.00
C GLU A 100 -5.99 12.08 -15.27
N LEU A 101 -5.41 13.06 -14.56
CA LEU A 101 -4.20 12.85 -13.76
C LEU A 101 -4.46 11.91 -12.58
N LEU A 102 -5.58 12.05 -11.87
CA LEU A 102 -5.99 11.10 -10.82
C LEU A 102 -6.22 9.70 -11.37
N THR A 103 -6.81 9.59 -12.55
CA THR A 103 -7.06 8.30 -13.21
C THR A 103 -5.74 7.65 -13.62
N SER A 104 -4.79 8.43 -14.12
CA SER A 104 -3.44 7.96 -14.45
C SER A 104 -2.66 7.56 -13.19
N ALA A 105 -2.78 8.35 -12.12
CA ALA A 105 -2.19 8.01 -10.83
C ALA A 105 -2.80 6.73 -10.26
N ALA A 106 -4.11 6.48 -10.43
CA ALA A 106 -4.73 5.24 -10.01
C ALA A 106 -4.14 4.01 -10.72
N GLN A 107 -3.77 4.11 -12.00
CA GLN A 107 -3.05 3.05 -12.71
C GLN A 107 -1.69 2.75 -12.05
N LEU A 108 -0.92 3.79 -11.70
CA LEU A 108 0.33 3.64 -10.95
C LEU A 108 0.10 3.09 -9.54
N GLY A 109 -0.99 3.48 -8.89
CA GLY A 109 -1.41 2.96 -7.59
C GLY A 109 -1.59 1.44 -7.59
N GLY A 110 -2.07 0.87 -8.69
CA GLY A 110 -2.16 -0.59 -8.86
C GLY A 110 -0.77 -1.25 -8.78
N LEU A 111 0.20 -0.70 -9.51
CA LEU A 111 1.59 -1.18 -9.47
C LEU A 111 2.21 -1.03 -8.07
N VAL A 112 1.93 0.07 -7.39
CA VAL A 112 2.38 0.33 -6.02
C VAL A 112 1.82 -0.73 -5.06
N LEU A 113 0.53 -1.08 -5.16
CA LEU A 113 -0.07 -2.12 -4.33
C LEU A 113 0.58 -3.49 -4.59
N GLU A 114 0.84 -3.85 -5.85
CA GLU A 114 1.51 -5.11 -6.18
C GLU A 114 2.95 -5.17 -5.66
N ALA A 115 3.71 -4.09 -5.83
CA ALA A 115 5.07 -4.00 -5.32
C ALA A 115 5.10 -4.07 -3.78
N ALA A 116 4.18 -3.36 -3.12
CA ALA A 116 4.03 -3.39 -1.67
C ALA A 116 3.65 -4.79 -1.17
N ARG A 117 2.78 -5.52 -1.86
CA ARG A 117 2.48 -6.94 -1.56
C ARG A 117 3.70 -7.83 -1.68
N ARG A 118 4.49 -7.65 -2.75
CA ARG A 118 5.67 -8.47 -3.00
C ARG A 118 6.79 -8.23 -1.99
N TRP A 119 6.83 -7.03 -1.41
CA TRP A 119 7.85 -6.66 -0.43
C TRP A 119 7.38 -6.59 1.00
N ALA A 120 6.08 -6.73 1.26
CA ALA A 120 5.59 -6.97 2.59
C ALA A 120 6.35 -8.19 3.13
N PRO A 121 7.28 -8.02 4.11
CA PRO A 121 7.85 -9.17 4.77
C PRO A 121 6.66 -9.88 5.36
N ALA A 122 6.42 -11.15 4.97
CA ALA A 122 5.25 -11.94 5.31
C ALA A 122 4.76 -11.53 6.69
N ARG A 123 3.79 -10.61 6.72
CA ARG A 123 3.34 -10.01 7.97
C ARG A 123 2.38 -11.06 8.48
N ALA A 124 2.96 -12.13 9.03
CA ALA A 124 2.27 -13.03 9.91
C ALA A 124 1.56 -12.10 10.88
N VAL A 125 0.23 -12.11 10.80
CA VAL A 125 -0.61 -11.49 11.80
C VAL A 125 -0.22 -12.22 13.09
N LEU A 126 0.73 -11.62 13.81
CA LEU A 126 1.11 -12.10 15.13
C LEU A 126 -0.16 -11.93 15.97
N PRO A 127 -0.68 -13.02 16.57
CA PRO A 127 -1.76 -12.91 17.53
C PRO A 127 -1.39 -11.86 18.58
N PRO A 128 -2.35 -11.06 19.08
CA PRO A 128 -2.08 -10.11 20.15
C PRO A 128 -1.43 -10.86 21.33
N GLY A 129 -0.19 -10.50 21.66
CA GLY A 129 0.61 -11.15 22.72
C GLY A 129 1.90 -11.82 22.27
N ALA A 130 2.17 -11.96 20.97
CA ALA A 130 3.43 -12.53 20.49
C ALA A 130 4.48 -11.43 20.28
N SER A 131 5.51 -11.41 21.14
CA SER A 131 6.68 -10.52 20.98
C SER A 131 7.40 -10.82 19.67
N PRO A 132 8.00 -9.80 19.01
CA PRO A 132 8.85 -10.03 17.86
C PRO A 132 9.98 -11.00 18.22
N LEU A 133 10.16 -12.06 17.44
CA LEU A 133 11.28 -12.99 17.62
C LEU A 133 12.60 -12.23 17.43
N VAL A 134 13.36 -12.07 18.52
CA VAL A 134 14.66 -11.39 18.53
C VAL A 134 15.71 -12.29 17.89
N GLY A 135 16.30 -11.84 16.78
CA GLY A 135 17.38 -12.53 16.06
C GLY A 135 17.20 -12.50 14.54
N SER A 136 18.21 -12.00 13.82
CA SER A 136 18.23 -11.84 12.36
C SER A 136 19.15 -12.82 11.63
N SER A 137 19.73 -13.78 12.35
CA SER A 137 20.62 -14.79 11.76
C SER A 137 19.87 -15.76 10.85
N ARG A 138 20.59 -16.40 9.93
CA ARG A 138 20.03 -17.42 9.03
C ARG A 138 19.47 -18.64 9.80
N SER A 139 20.07 -18.97 10.94
CA SER A 139 19.56 -20.01 11.84
C SER A 139 18.21 -19.62 12.45
N MET A 140 18.05 -18.37 12.88
CA MET A 140 16.77 -17.85 13.40
C MET A 140 15.68 -17.78 12.32
N ALA A 141 16.05 -17.47 11.07
CA ALA A 141 15.11 -17.49 9.95
C ALA A 141 14.60 -18.92 9.66
N THR A 142 15.51 -19.90 9.63
CA THR A 142 15.16 -21.31 9.40
C THR A 142 14.27 -21.85 10.53
N LEU A 143 14.61 -21.52 11.78
CA LEU A 143 13.81 -21.88 12.95
C LEU A 143 12.41 -21.26 12.89
N ARG A 144 12.29 -19.99 12.46
CA ARG A 144 11.00 -19.31 12.28
C ARG A 144 10.10 -20.05 11.30
N ASP A 145 10.63 -20.43 10.13
CA ASP A 145 9.85 -21.12 9.11
C ASP A 145 9.34 -22.49 9.59
N GLN A 146 10.10 -23.17 10.46
CA GLN A 146 9.69 -24.41 11.10
C GLN A 146 8.58 -24.16 12.13
N VAL A 147 8.76 -23.17 13.02
CA VAL A 147 7.77 -22.83 14.05
C VAL A 147 6.43 -22.40 13.45
N VAL A 148 6.44 -21.56 12.39
CA VAL A 148 5.21 -21.11 11.71
C VAL A 148 4.43 -22.29 11.14
N ARG A 149 5.12 -23.28 10.57
CA ARG A 149 4.49 -24.49 10.01
C ARG A 149 3.84 -25.34 11.09
N VAL A 150 4.49 -25.50 12.23
CA VAL A 150 3.97 -26.31 13.35
C VAL A 150 2.85 -25.58 14.10
N ALA A 151 2.90 -24.25 14.18
CA ALA A 151 1.83 -23.44 14.79
C ALA A 151 0.47 -23.54 14.08
N GLN A 152 0.43 -24.08 12.86
CA GLN A 152 -0.81 -24.37 12.12
C GLN A 152 -1.39 -25.77 12.43
N THR A 153 -0.80 -26.48 13.38
CA THR A 153 -1.16 -27.87 13.72
C THR A 153 -1.31 -28.04 15.22
N ASP A 154 -2.03 -29.08 15.65
CA ASP A 154 -2.22 -29.40 17.08
C ASP A 154 -1.06 -30.24 17.66
N PHE A 155 0.15 -30.15 17.08
CA PHE A 155 1.29 -30.91 17.57
C PHE A 155 1.87 -30.30 18.87
N THR A 156 2.28 -31.19 19.77
CA THR A 156 3.11 -30.80 20.93
C THR A 156 4.55 -30.56 20.46
N VAL A 157 5.12 -29.41 20.82
CA VAL A 157 6.48 -29.01 20.41
C VAL A 157 7.42 -29.04 21.61
N LEU A 158 8.59 -29.68 21.43
CA LEU A 158 9.70 -29.61 22.37
C LEU A 158 10.65 -28.47 21.95
N VAL A 159 11.00 -27.60 22.90
CA VAL A 159 11.97 -26.51 22.68
C VAL A 159 13.22 -26.82 23.50
N GLU A 160 14.34 -26.98 22.80
CA GLU A 160 15.65 -27.24 23.42
C GLU A 160 16.57 -26.03 23.22
N GLY A 161 17.29 -25.65 24.28
CA GLY A 161 18.26 -24.56 24.24
C GLY A 161 18.99 -24.41 25.56
N PRO A 162 20.20 -23.80 25.56
CA PRO A 162 20.89 -23.45 26.80
C PRO A 162 20.07 -22.41 27.57
N ILE A 163 20.03 -22.55 28.89
CA ILE A 163 19.39 -21.57 29.77
C ILE A 163 20.39 -20.44 29.99
N GLU A 164 20.08 -19.23 29.52
CA GLU A 164 20.85 -18.03 29.89
C GLU A 164 20.68 -17.77 31.40
N ARG A 165 21.80 -17.63 32.12
CA ARG A 165 21.82 -17.32 33.56
C ARG A 165 21.97 -15.83 33.80
#